data_AF-A0AAW2U867-F1
#
_entry.id   AF-A0AAW2U867-F1
#
_cell.length_a   1.000
_cell.length_b   1.000
_cell.length_c   1.000
_cell.angle_alpha   90.00
_cell.angle_beta   90.00
_cell.angle_gamma   90.00
#
_symmetry.space_group_name_H-M   'P 1'
#
loop_
_entity.id
_entity.type
_entity.pdbx_description
1 polymer ?
#
loop_
_entity_poly.entity_id
_entity_poly.type
_entity_poly.pdbx_seq_one_letter_code
_entity_poly.pdbx_strand_id
1 'polypeptide(L)'
;MNFSDMKCDIPELRAPITKTSQPDEVDLYEKWERSNRLSVMFIKTKISASIRGSVDQHNNVCELLKAIDDQFVSSDKALASTLIMRFTSQNGLNGVREHIMQMRDIAAQLKSLEVDMSESFLCTTF
;
A
#
# COMPACT_ATOMS: atom_id res chain seq x y z
N MET A 1 1.12 -12.25 20.74
CA MET A 1 1.17 -10.77 20.60
C MET A 1 0.35 -10.43 19.38
N ASN A 2 -0.84 -9.84 19.55
CA ASN A 2 -1.73 -9.53 18.46
C ASN A 2 -1.39 -8.14 17.89
N PHE A 3 -1.38 -8.01 16.56
CA PHE A 3 -1.09 -6.75 15.87
C PHE A 3 -2.08 -5.62 16.24
N SER A 4 -3.28 -5.98 16.70
CA SER A 4 -4.32 -5.06 17.16
C SER A 4 -4.02 -4.36 18.49
N ASP A 5 -3.00 -4.81 19.24
CA ASP A 5 -2.61 -4.21 20.52
C ASP A 5 -1.60 -3.06 20.35
N MET A 6 -1.09 -2.85 19.13
CA MET A 6 -0.21 -1.74 18.80
C MET A 6 -1.06 -0.47 18.61
N LYS A 7 -1.59 0.03 19.72
CA LYS A 7 -2.31 1.30 19.79
C LYS A 7 -1.40 2.38 19.18
N CYS A 8 -1.75 2.84 17.99
CA CYS A 8 -1.13 4.00 17.31
C CYS A 8 -1.51 5.33 17.96
N ASP A 9 -2.20 5.29 19.11
CA ASP A 9 -2.33 6.43 20.00
C ASP A 9 -0.95 6.73 20.58
N ILE A 10 -0.23 7.59 19.86
CA ILE A 10 0.89 8.38 20.38
C ILE A 10 0.47 8.81 21.80
N PRO A 11 1.14 8.37 22.88
CA PRO A 11 1.00 9.06 24.14
C PRO A 11 1.31 10.51 23.81
N GLU A 12 0.42 11.44 24.16
CA GLU A 12 0.51 12.86 23.87
C GLU A 12 1.71 13.54 24.58
N LEU A 13 2.80 12.81 24.81
CA LEU A 13 4.12 13.24 25.23
C LEU A 13 4.92 13.79 24.03
N ARG A 14 4.33 14.77 23.33
CA ARG A 14 5.13 15.73 22.55
C ARG A 14 5.71 16.85 23.42
N ALA A 15 5.60 16.77 24.73
CA ALA A 15 6.38 17.60 25.62
C ALA A 15 7.77 16.96 25.84
N PRO A 16 8.87 17.70 25.70
CA PRO A 16 10.15 17.23 26.21
C PRO A 16 9.93 16.88 27.68
N ILE A 17 10.35 15.68 28.09
CA ILE A 17 10.18 15.14 29.45
C ILE A 17 10.69 16.20 30.44
N THR A 18 9.79 17.05 30.91
CA THR A 18 10.13 18.22 31.71
C THR A 18 10.12 17.75 33.13
N LYS A 19 11.25 17.25 33.64
CA LYS A 19 11.67 17.05 35.05
C LYS A 19 10.60 16.73 36.14
N THR A 20 9.40 16.30 35.77
CA THR A 20 8.17 16.25 36.59
C THR A 20 7.19 15.18 36.09
N SER A 21 7.64 14.25 35.24
CA SER A 21 6.86 13.03 34.91
C SER A 21 7.07 11.97 35.99
N GLN A 22 6.05 11.16 36.27
CA GLN A 22 6.15 10.05 37.22
C GLN A 22 7.13 8.99 36.67
N PRO A 23 7.97 8.33 37.50
CA PRO A 23 8.94 7.34 37.04
C PRO A 23 8.35 6.22 36.17
N ASP A 24 7.09 5.84 36.44
CA ASP A 24 6.38 4.79 35.73
C ASP A 24 6.03 5.18 34.28
N GLU A 25 5.78 6.47 34.00
CA GLU A 25 5.48 6.96 32.64
C GLU A 25 6.71 6.90 31.73
N VAL A 26 7.90 7.12 32.31
CA VAL A 26 9.17 7.07 31.60
C VAL A 26 9.49 5.62 31.20
N ASP A 27 9.34 4.66 32.13
CA ASP A 27 9.59 3.24 31.85
C ASP A 27 8.64 2.68 30.79
N LEU A 28 7.36 3.07 30.84
CA LEU A 28 6.38 2.70 29.81
C LEU A 28 6.76 3.24 28.43
N TYR A 29 7.19 4.51 28.34
CA TYR A 29 7.64 5.10 27.08
C TYR A 29 8.86 4.38 26.51
N GLU A 30 9.87 4.09 27.34
CA GLU A 30 11.05 3.38 26.86
C GLU A 30 10.75 1.96 26.37
N LYS A 31 9.84 1.25 27.07
CA LYS A 31 9.38 -0.08 26.64
C LYS A 31 8.65 0.00 25.30
N TRP A 32 7.80 1.00 25.12
CA TRP A 32 7.11 1.24 23.85
C TRP A 32 8.10 1.53 22.72
N GLU A 33 9.09 2.40 22.95
CA GLU A 33 10.08 2.77 21.95
C GLU A 33 10.95 1.57 21.52
N ARG A 34 11.36 0.71 22.47
CA ARG A 34 12.07 -0.53 22.17
C ARG A 34 11.22 -1.47 21.30
N SER A 35 9.94 -1.64 21.63
CA SER A 35 9.00 -2.45 20.84
C SER A 35 8.77 -1.86 19.44
N ASN A 36 8.58 -0.54 19.33
CA ASN A 36 8.43 0.17 18.05
C ASN A 36 9.65 -0.08 17.14
N ARG A 37 10.87 0.07 17.67
CA ARG A 37 12.10 -0.17 16.90
C ARG A 37 12.22 -1.60 16.39
N LEU A 38 11.89 -2.59 17.24
CA LEU A 38 11.92 -4.00 16.88
C LEU A 38 10.89 -4.33 15.78
N SER A 39 9.67 -3.81 15.91
CA SER A 39 8.62 -3.99 14.92
C SER A 39 8.97 -3.36 13.57
N VAL A 40 9.54 -2.14 13.54
CA VAL A 40 10.03 -1.53 12.29
C VAL A 40 11.06 -2.42 11.62
N MET A 41 12.04 -2.92 12.38
CA MET A 41 13.08 -3.79 11.85
C MET A 41 12.48 -5.09 11.28
N PHE A 42 11.55 -5.71 12.01
CA PHE A 42 10.87 -6.91 11.56
C PHE A 42 10.09 -6.68 10.27
N ILE A 43 9.27 -5.62 10.21
CA ILE A 43 8.47 -5.28 9.04
C ILE A 43 9.39 -5.05 7.82
N LYS A 44 10.43 -4.22 7.94
CA LYS A 44 11.39 -3.94 6.84
C LYS A 44 12.09 -5.21 6.31
N THR A 45 12.28 -6.23 7.14
CA THR A 45 12.84 -7.52 6.67
C THR A 45 11.88 -8.34 5.82
N LYS A 46 10.56 -8.15 5.99
CA LYS A 46 9.51 -8.88 5.28
C LYS A 46 9.00 -8.17 4.02
N ILE A 47 9.25 -6.87 3.90
CA ILE A 47 8.92 -6.08 2.72
C ILE A 47 9.73 -6.56 1.50
N SER A 48 9.08 -6.64 0.33
CA SER A 48 9.72 -6.99 -0.93
C SER A 48 10.70 -5.91 -1.40
N ALA A 49 11.73 -6.32 -2.13
CA ALA A 49 12.74 -5.39 -2.66
C ALA A 49 12.13 -4.29 -3.57
N SER A 50 10.99 -4.55 -4.21
CA SER A 50 10.31 -3.62 -5.12
C SER A 50 9.81 -2.34 -4.45
N ILE A 51 9.41 -2.39 -3.17
CA ILE A 51 8.88 -1.24 -2.44
C ILE A 51 9.78 -0.80 -1.27
N ARG A 52 10.81 -1.59 -0.94
CA ARG A 52 11.75 -1.33 0.17
C ARG A 52 12.34 0.09 0.12
N GLY A 53 12.77 0.56 -1.06
CA GLY A 53 13.37 1.90 -1.20
C GLY A 53 12.43 3.06 -0.83
N SER A 54 11.13 2.91 -1.09
CA SER A 54 10.12 3.94 -0.80
C SER A 54 9.78 4.04 0.69
N VAL A 55 9.95 2.96 1.45
CA VAL A 55 9.46 2.84 2.84
C VAL A 55 10.57 2.77 3.89
N ASP A 56 11.82 2.62 3.46
CA ASP A 56 12.98 2.48 4.35
C ASP A 56 13.26 3.72 5.24
N GLN A 57 12.70 4.88 4.90
CA GLN A 57 12.90 6.14 5.61
C GLN A 57 12.13 6.22 6.95
N HIS A 58 11.12 5.37 7.15
CA HIS A 58 10.24 5.45 8.33
C HIS A 58 10.78 4.65 9.52
N ASN A 59 10.87 5.31 10.68
CA ASN A 59 11.39 4.73 11.93
C ASN A 59 10.30 4.53 13.00
N ASN A 60 9.08 4.97 12.70
CA ASN A 60 7.89 4.70 13.49
C ASN A 60 7.02 3.66 12.76
N VAL A 61 6.47 2.69 13.48
CA VAL A 61 5.65 1.63 12.88
C VAL A 61 4.40 2.18 12.20
N CYS A 62 3.71 3.16 12.79
CA CYS A 62 2.49 3.71 12.21
C CYS A 62 2.79 4.47 10.92
N GLU A 63 3.88 5.26 10.89
CA GLU A 63 4.33 5.93 9.65
C GLU A 63 4.77 4.91 8.59
N LEU A 64 5.48 3.86 8.98
CA LEU A 64 5.90 2.79 8.08
C LEU A 64 4.70 2.07 7.45
N LEU A 65 3.71 1.69 8.26
CA LEU A 65 2.50 1.02 7.78
C LEU A 65 1.70 1.91 6.82
N LYS A 66 1.59 3.21 7.14
CA LYS A 66 0.95 4.18 6.25
C LYS A 66 1.70 4.31 4.91
N ALA A 67 3.03 4.42 4.95
CA ALA A 67 3.83 4.51 3.74
C ALA A 67 3.72 3.26 2.86
N ILE A 68 3.61 2.08 3.47
CA ILE A 68 3.34 0.83 2.76
C ILE A 68 1.98 0.91 2.06
N ASP A 69 0.93 1.30 2.78
CA ASP A 69 -0.43 1.43 2.23
C ASP A 69 -0.48 2.42 1.05
N ASP A 70 0.11 3.61 1.22
CA ASP A 70 0.22 4.63 0.18
C ASP A 70 0.96 4.11 -1.08
N GLN A 71 2.02 3.31 -0.89
CA GLN A 71 2.78 2.71 -1.99
C GLN A 71 1.97 1.65 -2.75
N PHE A 72 1.13 0.86 -2.08
CA PHE A 72 0.22 -0.08 -2.73
C PHE A 72 -0.82 0.66 -3.57
N VAL A 73 -1.46 1.70 -3.00
CA VAL A 73 -2.42 2.55 -3.72
C VAL A 73 -1.78 3.17 -4.97
N SER A 74 -0.53 3.66 -4.87
CA SER A 74 0.19 4.20 -6.03
C SER A 74 0.49 3.14 -7.09
N SER A 75 0.81 1.92 -6.66
CA SER A 75 1.14 0.81 -7.57
C SER A 75 -0.09 0.34 -8.33
N ASP A 76 -1.23 0.21 -7.66
CA ASP A 76 -2.51 -0.17 -8.27
C ASP A 76 -2.98 0.89 -9.28
N LYS A 77 -2.83 2.17 -8.95
CA LYS A 77 -3.11 3.28 -9.90
C LYS A 77 -2.22 3.21 -11.14
N ALA A 78 -0.92 2.94 -10.98
CA ALA A 78 0.01 2.81 -12.10
C ALA A 78 -0.33 1.58 -12.98
N LEU A 79 -0.72 0.48 -12.35
CA LEU A 79 -1.18 -0.73 -13.04
C LEU A 79 -2.47 -0.46 -13.82
N ALA A 80 -3.47 0.17 -13.20
CA ALA A 80 -4.71 0.58 -13.85
C ALA A 80 -4.45 1.50 -15.06
N SER A 81 -3.58 2.50 -14.91
CA SER A 81 -3.17 3.38 -16.02
C SER A 81 -2.52 2.61 -17.16
N THR A 82 -1.67 1.62 -16.84
CA THR A 82 -1.02 0.76 -17.84
C THR A 82 -2.04 -0.11 -18.57
N LEU A 83 -3.01 -0.68 -17.84
CA LEU A 83 -4.09 -1.49 -18.41
C LEU A 83 -5.00 -0.65 -19.33
N ILE A 84 -5.37 0.57 -18.92
CA ILE A 84 -6.15 1.50 -19.76
C ILE A 84 -5.37 1.89 -21.02
N MET A 85 -4.07 2.17 -20.88
CA MET A 85 -3.21 2.45 -22.03
C MET A 85 -3.15 1.27 -23.01
N ARG A 86 -3.01 0.04 -22.49
CA ARG A 86 -3.07 -1.17 -23.31
C ARG A 86 -4.43 -1.34 -23.98
N PHE A 87 -5.51 -1.16 -23.24
CA PHE A 87 -6.89 -1.23 -23.76
C PHE A 87 -7.12 -0.25 -24.92
N THR A 88 -6.64 0.98 -24.80
CA THR A 88 -6.83 2.05 -25.78
C THR A 88 -5.89 1.97 -26.99
N SER A 89 -4.70 1.39 -26.83
CA SER A 89 -3.68 1.31 -27.89
C SER A 89 -3.74 0.01 -28.71
N GLN A 90 -4.55 -0.97 -28.31
CA GLN A 90 -4.58 -2.28 -28.96
C GLN A 90 -5.42 -2.26 -30.25
N ASN A 91 -4.81 -1.80 -31.33
CA ASN A 91 -5.43 -1.73 -32.66
C ASN A 91 -5.47 -3.10 -33.35
N GLY A 92 -6.31 -4.04 -32.90
CA GLY A 92 -6.82 -5.16 -33.71
C GLY A 92 -5.80 -6.01 -34.51
N LEU A 93 -4.50 -5.98 -34.19
CA LEU A 93 -3.44 -6.67 -34.96
C LEU A 93 -3.54 -8.21 -34.83
N ASN A 94 -4.37 -8.68 -33.92
CA ASN A 94 -4.60 -10.08 -33.60
C ASN A 94 -5.94 -10.53 -34.21
N GLY A 95 -6.12 -11.84 -34.40
CA GLY A 95 -7.41 -12.38 -34.82
C GLY A 95 -8.56 -11.91 -33.92
N VAL A 96 -9.77 -11.84 -34.47
CA VAL A 96 -10.97 -11.33 -33.77
C VAL A 96 -11.18 -12.02 -32.43
N ARG A 97 -10.97 -13.34 -32.36
CA ARG A 97 -11.11 -14.13 -31.13
C ARG A 97 -10.08 -13.74 -30.07
N GLU A 98 -8.83 -13.60 -30.47
CA GLU A 98 -7.72 -13.22 -29.59
C GLU A 98 -7.90 -11.80 -29.08
N HIS A 99 -8.36 -10.89 -29.94
CA HIS A 99 -8.69 -9.52 -29.56
C HIS A 99 -9.80 -9.47 -28.50
N ILE A 100 -10.91 -10.19 -28.69
CA ILE A 100 -12.00 -10.27 -27.70
C ILE A 100 -11.51 -10.83 -26.37
N MET A 101 -10.72 -11.91 -26.41
CA MET A 101 -10.20 -12.53 -25.19
C MET A 101 -9.31 -11.58 -24.40
N GLN A 102 -8.43 -10.84 -25.09
CA GLN A 102 -7.56 -9.85 -24.48
C GLN A 102 -8.33 -8.66 -23.90
N MET A 103 -9.35 -8.15 -24.60
CA MET A 103 -10.16 -7.04 -24.11
C MET A 103 -10.95 -7.42 -22.85
N ARG A 104 -11.48 -8.65 -22.79
CA ARG A 104 -12.16 -9.18 -21.60
C ARG A 104 -11.20 -9.41 -20.44
N ASP A 105 -10.01 -9.93 -20.71
CA ASP A 105 -8.97 -10.12 -19.69
C ASP A 105 -8.54 -8.78 -19.07
N ILE A 106 -8.28 -7.75 -19.88
CA ILE A 106 -7.95 -6.41 -19.39
C ILE A 106 -9.11 -5.83 -18.57
N ALA A 107 -10.35 -5.99 -19.01
CA ALA A 107 -11.52 -5.53 -18.27
C ALA A 107 -11.70 -6.24 -16.93
N ALA A 108 -11.46 -7.55 -16.87
CA ALA A 108 -11.48 -8.32 -15.62
C ALA A 108 -10.38 -7.85 -14.65
N GLN A 109 -9.18 -7.57 -15.15
CA GLN A 109 -8.09 -7.03 -14.35
C GLN A 109 -8.42 -5.63 -13.82
N LEU A 110 -8.98 -4.74 -14.65
CA LEU A 110 -9.42 -3.40 -14.22
C LEU A 110 -10.51 -3.48 -13.13
N LYS A 111 -11.46 -4.41 -13.27
CA LYS A 111 -12.49 -4.64 -12.25
C LYS A 111 -11.90 -5.10 -10.91
N SER A 112 -10.83 -5.90 -10.94
CA SER A 112 -10.11 -6.29 -9.71
C SER A 112 -9.41 -5.13 -9.00
N LEU A 113 -9.17 -4.03 -9.73
CA LEU A 113 -8.63 -2.76 -9.20
C LEU A 113 -9.75 -1.74 -8.91
N GLU A 114 -11.00 -2.19 -8.79
CA GLU A 114 -12.19 -1.35 -8.57
C GLU A 114 -12.44 -0.31 -9.67
N VAL A 115 -11.88 -0.54 -10.87
CA VAL A 115 -12.16 0.28 -12.05
C VAL A 115 -13.23 -0.42 -12.89
N ASP A 116 -14.47 0.05 -12.77
CA ASP A 116 -15.58 -0.47 -13.57
C ASP A 116 -15.52 0.05 -15.01
N MET A 117 -15.53 -0.88 -15.96
CA MET A 117 -15.72 -0.59 -17.38
C MET A 117 -17.12 -1.01 -17.82
N SER A 118 -17.84 -0.10 -18.48
CA SER A 118 -19.16 -0.42 -19.04
C SER A 118 -19.02 -1.44 -20.18
N GLU A 119 -19.94 -2.40 -20.23
CA GLU A 119 -20.08 -3.39 -21.31
C GLU A 119 -20.16 -2.74 -22.70
N SER A 120 -20.64 -1.49 -22.78
CA SER A 120 -20.65 -0.71 -24.02
C SER A 120 -19.25 -0.50 -24.60
N PHE A 121 -18.22 -0.40 -23.76
CA PHE A 121 -16.83 -0.28 -24.19
C PHE A 121 -16.18 -1.63 -24.50
N LEU A 122 -16.72 -2.73 -23.98
CA LEU A 122 -16.24 -4.09 -24.23
C LEU A 122 -16.75 -4.67 -25.56
N CYS A 123 -17.78 -4.05 -26.15
CA CYS A 123 -18.50 -4.54 -27.34
C CYS A 123 -18.41 -3.62 -28.58
N THR A 124 -17.78 -2.45 -28.50
CA THR A 124 -17.53 -1.61 -29.68
C THR A 124 -16.16 -1.91 -30.28
N THR A 125 -16.11 -2.79 -31.29
CA THR A 125 -15.65 -2.53 -32.68
C THR A 125 -15.49 -3.90 -33.34
N PHE A 126 -16.45 -4.31 -34.16
CA PHE A 126 -16.28 -5.35 -35.17
C PHE A 126 -16.60 -4.74 -36.53
#